data_AF-A0A830CGR5-F1
#
_entry.id   AF-A0A830CGR5-F1
#
_cell.length_a   1.000
_cell.length_b   1.000
_cell.length_c   1.000
_cell.angle_alpha   90.00
_cell.angle_beta   90.00
_cell.angle_gamma   90.00
#
_symmetry.space_group_name_H-M   'P 1'
#
loop_
_entity.id
_entity.type
_entity.pdbx_description
1 polymer ?
#
loop_
_entity_poly.entity_id
_entity_poly.type
_entity_poly.pdbx_seq_one_letter_code
_entity_poly.pdbx_strand_id
1 'polypeptide(L)'
;MDDFAKERDWEKYHHPRNLLLALVGEVGELSEIFQWKGEVPKGLGDWKEEDKTHLGEELSDVLLYLIRLSHMCGIDLNKAALRKIGLNALKYPAPAPASSNECSKNVDGDAK
;
A
#
# COMPACT_ATOMS: atom_id res chain seq x y z
N MET A 1 -13.48 9.93 -13.59
CA MET A 1 -14.13 9.41 -12.36
C MET A 1 -15.42 10.15 -12.08
N ASP A 2 -15.38 11.48 -11.97
CA ASP A 2 -16.59 12.30 -11.84
C ASP A 2 -17.53 12.08 -13.01
N ASP A 3 -17.02 12.02 -14.24
CA ASP A 3 -17.85 11.78 -15.42
C ASP A 3 -18.50 10.38 -15.40
N PHE A 4 -17.76 9.34 -15.00
CA PHE A 4 -18.28 7.96 -14.86
C PHE A 4 -19.39 7.84 -13.82
N ALA A 5 -19.25 8.55 -12.69
CA ALA A 5 -20.24 8.58 -11.61
C ALA A 5 -21.46 9.43 -11.96
N LYS A 6 -21.26 10.55 -12.67
CA LYS A 6 -22.34 11.44 -13.15
C LYS A 6 -23.19 10.79 -14.23
N GLU A 7 -22.56 10.08 -15.17
CA GLU A 7 -23.26 9.33 -16.23
C GLU A 7 -24.23 8.26 -15.66
N ARG A 8 -23.96 7.76 -14.45
CA ARG A 8 -24.75 6.73 -13.78
C ARG A 8 -25.68 7.26 -12.70
N ASP A 9 -25.77 8.58 -12.51
CA ASP A 9 -26.57 9.22 -11.46
C ASP A 9 -26.23 8.68 -10.04
N TRP A 10 -24.95 8.32 -9.83
CA TRP A 10 -24.49 7.72 -8.57
C TRP A 10 -24.18 8.77 -7.49
N GLU A 11 -24.11 10.06 -7.85
CA GLU A 11 -23.82 11.13 -6.90
C GLU A 11 -24.81 11.17 -5.72
N LYS A 12 -26.07 10.76 -5.91
CA LYS A 12 -27.08 10.71 -4.84
C LYS A 12 -26.80 9.70 -3.73
N TYR A 13 -25.94 8.70 -3.98
CA TYR A 13 -25.56 7.68 -2.99
C TYR A 13 -24.15 7.89 -2.43
N HIS A 14 -23.39 8.85 -2.96
CA HIS A 14 -21.99 9.11 -2.60
C HIS A 14 -21.84 9.98 -1.34
N HIS A 15 -22.57 9.65 -0.27
CA HIS A 15 -22.26 10.18 1.05
C HIS A 15 -20.98 9.55 1.62
N PRO A 16 -20.15 10.29 2.38
CA PRO A 16 -18.88 9.76 2.92
C PRO A 16 -19.04 8.42 3.66
N ARG A 17 -20.12 8.26 4.44
CA ARG A 17 -20.41 6.99 5.14
C ARG A 17 -20.61 5.82 4.18
N ASN A 18 -21.33 6.03 3.08
CA ASN A 18 -21.63 4.95 2.13
C ASN A 18 -20.36 4.54 1.38
N LEU A 19 -19.53 5.51 0.99
CA LEU A 19 -18.24 5.26 0.36
C LEU A 19 -17.27 4.53 1.31
N LEU A 20 -17.29 4.86 2.60
CA LEU A 20 -16.52 4.12 3.60
C LEU A 20 -17.00 2.67 3.74
N LEU A 21 -18.31 2.43 3.74
CA LEU A 21 -18.85 1.07 3.82
C LEU A 21 -18.55 0.26 2.56
N ALA A 22 -18.61 0.87 1.37
CA ALA A 22 -18.19 0.24 0.13
C ALA A 22 -16.70 -0.13 0.16
N LEU A 23 -15.83 0.81 0.57
CA LEU A 23 -14.41 0.55 0.78
C LEU A 23 -14.15 -0.64 1.71
N VAL A 24 -14.91 -0.79 2.80
CA VAL A 24 -14.80 -1.94 3.70
C VAL A 24 -15.21 -3.24 3.00
N GLY A 25 -16.22 -3.19 2.13
CA GLY A 25 -16.60 -4.31 1.27
C GLY A 25 -15.46 -4.78 0.38
N GLU A 26 -14.86 -3.86 -0.40
CA GLU A 26 -13.74 -4.19 -1.31
C GLU A 26 -12.50 -4.69 -0.55
N VAL A 27 -12.25 -4.18 0.66
CA VAL A 27 -11.18 -4.73 1.52
C VAL A 27 -11.51 -6.16 1.96
N GLY A 28 -12.79 -6.49 2.13
CA GLY A 28 -13.27 -7.85 2.36
C GLY A 28 -12.99 -8.75 1.17
N GLU A 29 -13.40 -8.36 -0.04
CA GLU A 29 -13.16 -9.10 -1.28
C GLU A 29 -11.65 -9.32 -1.51
N LEU A 30 -10.84 -8.27 -1.35
CA LEU A 30 -9.38 -8.38 -1.37
C LEU A 30 -8.86 -9.39 -0.33
N SER A 31 -9.44 -9.43 0.87
CA SER A 31 -9.05 -10.37 1.92
C SER A 31 -9.42 -11.82 1.57
N GLU A 32 -10.54 -12.04 0.89
CA GLU A 32 -10.99 -13.37 0.47
C GLU A 32 -9.99 -14.04 -0.49
N ILE A 33 -9.27 -13.26 -1.29
CA ILE A 33 -8.21 -13.76 -2.18
C ILE A 33 -7.08 -14.45 -1.38
N PHE A 34 -6.77 -13.94 -0.18
CA PHE A 34 -5.66 -14.43 0.65
C PHE A 34 -6.08 -15.40 1.76
N GLN A 35 -7.37 -15.47 2.11
CA GLN A 35 -7.88 -16.11 3.33
C GLN A 35 -7.38 -17.57 3.54
N TRP A 36 -7.11 -18.31 2.45
CA TRP A 36 -6.64 -19.71 2.49
C TRP A 36 -5.23 -19.92 1.92
N LYS A 37 -4.47 -18.86 1.60
CA LYS A 37 -3.22 -18.94 0.81
C LYS A 37 -1.94 -19.20 1.64
N GLY A 38 -2.01 -19.33 2.97
CA GLY A 38 -0.81 -19.50 3.81
C GLY A 38 0.18 -18.33 3.65
N GLU A 39 1.48 -18.57 3.80
CA GLU A 39 2.50 -17.57 3.48
C GLU A 39 2.63 -17.37 1.97
N VAL A 40 2.29 -16.18 1.49
CA VAL A 40 2.42 -15.82 0.06
C VAL A 40 3.79 -15.18 -0.17
N PRO A 41 4.63 -15.72 -1.08
CA PRO A 41 5.93 -15.15 -1.35
C PRO A 41 5.82 -13.81 -2.07
N LYS A 42 6.87 -12.98 -1.95
CA LYS A 42 6.99 -11.76 -2.75
C LYS A 42 6.93 -12.09 -4.24
N GLY A 43 6.12 -11.35 -4.98
CA GLY A 43 5.90 -11.59 -6.41
C GLY A 43 4.89 -12.69 -6.71
N LEU A 44 4.13 -13.15 -5.70
CA LEU A 44 3.01 -14.10 -5.81
C LEU A 44 3.40 -15.53 -6.23
N GLY A 45 4.67 -15.82 -6.51
CA GLY A 45 5.11 -17.18 -6.84
C GLY A 45 4.37 -17.75 -8.06
N ASP A 46 3.77 -18.93 -7.89
CA ASP A 46 3.11 -19.69 -8.97
C ASP A 46 1.62 -19.36 -9.13
N TRP A 47 1.17 -18.18 -8.69
CA TRP A 47 -0.21 -17.74 -8.90
C TRP A 47 -0.54 -17.69 -10.40
N LYS A 48 -1.76 -18.12 -10.73
CA LYS A 48 -2.28 -18.04 -12.10
C LYS A 48 -2.48 -16.58 -12.50
N GLU A 49 -2.37 -16.27 -13.80
CA GLU A 49 -2.58 -14.91 -14.29
C GLU A 49 -4.01 -14.40 -14.02
N GLU A 50 -5.00 -15.29 -14.02
CA GLU A 50 -6.38 -14.96 -13.62
C GLU A 50 -6.44 -14.50 -12.15
N ASP A 51 -5.77 -15.20 -11.23
CA ASP A 51 -5.70 -14.82 -9.81
C ASP A 51 -5.00 -13.46 -9.63
N LYS A 52 -3.96 -13.19 -10.42
CA LYS A 52 -3.22 -11.91 -10.39
C LYS A 52 -4.07 -10.76 -10.94
N THR A 53 -4.85 -11.04 -11.98
CA THR A 53 -5.78 -10.07 -12.57
C THR A 53 -6.85 -9.70 -11.56
N HIS A 54 -7.50 -10.70 -10.96
CA HIS A 54 -8.50 -10.49 -9.92
C HIS A 54 -7.92 -9.73 -8.71
N LEU A 55 -6.72 -10.09 -8.23
CA LEU A 55 -6.03 -9.31 -7.20
C LEU A 55 -5.82 -7.84 -7.60
N GLY A 56 -5.48 -7.59 -8.86
CA GLY A 56 -5.33 -6.24 -9.40
C GLY A 56 -6.63 -5.46 -9.43
N GLU A 57 -7.75 -6.11 -9.72
CA GLU A 57 -9.10 -5.53 -9.69
C GLU A 57 -9.48 -5.12 -8.26
N GLU A 58 -9.38 -6.03 -7.29
CA GLU A 58 -9.73 -5.73 -5.88
C GLU A 58 -8.82 -4.63 -5.27
N LEU A 59 -7.52 -4.65 -5.57
CA LEU A 59 -6.61 -3.58 -5.17
C LEU A 59 -7.01 -2.23 -5.78
N SER A 60 -7.48 -2.26 -7.02
CA SER A 60 -7.94 -1.05 -7.71
C SER A 60 -9.21 -0.53 -7.05
N ASP A 61 -10.20 -1.39 -6.76
CA ASP A 61 -11.46 -0.95 -6.15
C ASP A 61 -11.26 -0.30 -4.78
N VAL A 62 -10.40 -0.88 -3.93
CA VAL A 62 -9.98 -0.26 -2.67
C VAL A 62 -9.38 1.15 -2.90
N LEU A 63 -8.48 1.28 -3.88
CA LEU A 63 -7.87 2.56 -4.21
C LEU A 63 -8.90 3.57 -4.74
N LEU A 64 -9.80 3.15 -5.62
CA LEU A 64 -10.78 4.02 -6.26
C LEU A 64 -11.78 4.58 -5.24
N TYR A 65 -12.28 3.75 -4.32
CA TYR A 65 -13.14 4.23 -3.23
C TYR A 65 -12.40 5.13 -2.25
N LEU A 66 -11.14 4.84 -1.94
CA LEU A 66 -10.34 5.70 -1.06
C LEU A 66 -10.12 7.10 -1.67
N ILE A 67 -9.77 7.16 -2.96
CA ILE A 67 -9.64 8.43 -3.71
C ILE A 67 -10.99 9.16 -3.69
N ARG A 68 -12.09 8.48 -4.02
CA ARG A 68 -13.42 9.10 -4.04
C ARG A 68 -13.84 9.63 -2.66
N LEU A 69 -13.61 8.86 -1.60
CA LEU A 69 -13.89 9.26 -0.23
C LEU A 69 -13.06 10.50 0.16
N SER A 70 -11.77 10.53 -0.20
CA SER A 70 -10.93 11.69 0.08
C SER A 70 -11.44 12.96 -0.59
N HIS A 71 -11.88 12.86 -1.85
CA HIS A 71 -12.47 13.97 -2.59
C HIS A 71 -13.76 14.47 -1.93
N MET A 72 -14.67 13.55 -1.57
CA MET A 72 -15.93 13.90 -0.88
C MET A 72 -15.71 14.54 0.50
N CYS A 73 -14.61 14.20 1.18
CA CYS A 73 -14.24 14.79 2.47
C CYS A 73 -13.40 16.08 2.34
N GLY A 74 -13.07 16.52 1.12
CA GLY A 74 -12.21 17.69 0.90
C GLY A 74 -10.76 17.49 1.35
N ILE A 75 -10.27 16.24 1.37
CA ILE A 75 -8.92 15.90 1.80
C ILE A 75 -8.02 15.73 0.58
N ASP A 76 -6.93 16.50 0.53
CA ASP A 76 -5.82 16.25 -0.39
C ASP A 76 -5.04 15.00 0.06
N LEU A 77 -5.41 13.85 -0.49
CA LEU A 77 -4.86 12.56 -0.10
C LEU A 77 -3.36 12.47 -0.37
N ASN A 78 -2.85 13.12 -1.42
CA ASN A 78 -1.43 13.13 -1.76
C ASN A 78 -0.63 13.87 -0.67
N LYS A 79 -1.02 15.11 -0.35
CA LYS A 79 -0.38 15.87 0.75
C LYS A 79 -0.49 15.12 2.08
N ALA A 80 -1.64 14.50 2.37
CA ALA A 80 -1.83 13.73 3.60
C ALA A 80 -0.89 12.53 3.68
N ALA A 81 -0.71 11.78 2.57
CA ALA A 81 0.18 10.63 2.49
C ALA A 81 1.65 11.03 2.68
N LEU A 82 2.12 12.08 1.99
CA LEU A 82 3.50 12.58 2.14
C LEU A 82 3.80 13.01 3.58
N ARG A 83 2.87 13.74 4.21
CA ARG A 83 2.98 14.11 5.63
C ARG A 83 3.07 12.87 6.52
N LYS A 84 2.27 11.84 6.23
CA LYS A 84 2.25 10.59 7.01
C LYS A 84 3.56 9.80 6.86
N ILE A 85 4.19 9.79 5.69
CA ILE A 85 5.51 9.18 5.49
C ILE A 85 6.55 9.87 6.38
N GLY A 86 6.59 11.20 6.41
CA GLY A 86 7.49 11.95 7.29
C GLY A 86 7.29 11.63 8.76
N LEU A 87 6.03 11.57 9.22
CA LEU A 87 5.70 11.17 10.59
C LEU A 87 6.12 9.72 10.89
N ASN A 88 5.97 8.81 9.93
CA ASN A 88 6.39 7.42 10.09
C ASN A 88 7.91 7.29 10.17
N ALA A 89 8.68 8.09 9.42
CA ALA A 89 10.14 8.10 9.49
C ALA A 89 10.65 8.57 10.88
N LEU A 90 9.95 9.52 11.51
CA LEU A 90 10.25 9.92 12.89
C LEU A 90 9.89 8.83 13.91
N LYS A 91 8.78 8.12 13.68
CA LYS A 91 8.32 7.04 14.56
C LYS A 91 9.17 5.77 14.43
N TYR A 92 9.69 5.49 13.23
CA TYR A 92 10.48 4.31 12.89
C TYR A 92 11.75 4.76 12.15
N PRO A 93 12.78 5.22 12.88
CA PRO A 93 14.02 5.69 12.26
C PRO A 93 14.75 4.54 11.55
N ALA A 94 15.45 4.88 10.46
CA ALA A 94 16.29 3.91 9.76
C ALA A 94 17.40 3.40 10.68
N PRO A 95 17.82 2.13 10.55
CA PRO A 95 19.01 1.63 11.21
C PRO A 95 20.21 2.51 10.86
N ALA A 96 21.09 2.75 11.83
CA ALA A 96 22.34 3.45 11.55
C ALA A 96 23.12 2.69 10.47
N PRO A 97 23.75 3.38 9.50
CA PRO A 97 24.59 2.71 8.53
C PRO A 97 25.68 1.93 9.27
N ALA A 98 25.92 0.69 8.89
CA ALA A 98 26.95 -0.15 9.49
C ALA A 98 28.29 0.61 9.44
N SER A 99 28.87 0.90 10.60
CA SER A 99 30.20 1.50 10.67
C SER A 99 31.19 0.54 10.05
N SER A 100 31.73 0.89 8.89
CA SER A 100 32.84 0.20 8.25
C SER A 100 34.11 0.36 9.07
N ASN A 101 34.25 -0.42 10.14
CA ASN A 101 35.43 -0.49 10.97
C ASN A 101 36.05 -1.90 10.92
N GLU A 102 36.38 -2.37 9.72
CA GLU A 102 37.32 -3.49 9.54
C GLU A 102 38.15 -3.29 8.27
N CYS A 103 39.18 -2.45 8.34
CA CYS A 103 40.34 -2.61 7.45
C CYS A 103 41.59 -1.98 8.08
N SER A 104 42.18 -2.68 9.03
CA SER A 104 43.62 -2.60 9.33
C SER A 104 44.01 -3.90 10.01
N LYS A 105 44.18 -4.96 9.22
CA LYS A 105 45.04 -6.08 9.65
C LYS A 105 46.46 -5.54 9.54
N ASN A 106 47.10 -5.33 10.69
CA ASN A 106 48.53 -5.04 10.76
C ASN A 106 49.30 -6.12 9.99
N VAL A 107 50.02 -5.70 8.97
CA VAL A 107 51.08 -6.48 8.34
C VAL A 107 52.37 -5.96 8.94
N ASP A 108 52.74 -6.50 10.10
CA ASP A 108 54.11 -6.56 10.58
C ASP A 108 54.31 -8.06 10.88
N GLY A 109 55.14 -8.83 10.18
CA GLY A 109 56.46 -8.45 9.74
C GLY A 109 57.44 -8.79 10.85
N ASP A 110 57.57 -10.07 11.22
CA ASP A 110 58.71 -10.52 12.02
C ASP A 110 59.33 -11.77 11.40
N ALA A 111 60.49 -11.51 10.81
CA ALA A 111 61.47 -12.48 10.39
C ALA A 111 62.28 -12.91 11.61
N LYS A 112 62.19 -14.18 12.00
CA LYS A 112 63.35 -15.01 12.38
C LYS A 112 62.98 -16.48 12.51
#